data_AF-B8C4V1-F1
#
_entry.id   AF-B8C4V1-F1
#
_cell.length_a   1.000
_cell.length_b   1.000
_cell.length_c   1.000
_cell.angle_alpha   90.00
_cell.angle_beta   90.00
_cell.angle_gamma   90.00
#
_symmetry.space_group_name_H-M   'P 1'
#
loop_
_entity.id
_entity.type
_entity.pdbx_description
1 polymer ?
#
loop_
_entity_poly.entity_id
_entity_poly.type
_entity_poly.pdbx_seq_one_letter_code
_entity_poly.pdbx_strand_id
1 'polypeptide(L)'
;MTSVETRLLSYSMKLRGELDVKKVMRLIETLEGLENEVKHGPMWKVFEACRGREIVVTPPPARQYLELMRLRAQCFTRLVRKSDDVNFNVPINVYQQSIEYADADRSRYMSSVLRLDLCKLLMNWNALHQVKSKVDHICNRVIEDGINDALVQEAIDLKEKCSNEEVLKEVLEAMNQVTGYNYGGGWDSHWYECPNGHPYFIGECGGAMELGRCNECGEQIGGEHHRLLESNRSSALVRDLRD
;
A
#
# COMPACT_ATOMS: atom_id res chain seq x y z
N MET A 1 -15.63 -26.78 -17.49
CA MET A 1 -14.56 -26.28 -16.59
C MET A 1 -14.50 -24.77 -16.77
N THR A 2 -14.64 -23.98 -15.70
CA THR A 2 -14.41 -22.53 -15.77
C THR A 2 -12.93 -22.29 -16.10
N SER A 3 -12.64 -21.34 -16.99
CA SER A 3 -11.26 -21.02 -17.33
C SER A 3 -10.49 -20.52 -16.10
N VAL A 4 -9.17 -20.66 -16.10
CA VAL A 4 -8.28 -20.11 -15.05
C VAL A 4 -8.62 -18.64 -14.77
N GLU A 5 -8.92 -17.87 -15.80
CA GLU A 5 -9.32 -16.46 -15.71
C GLU A 5 -10.60 -16.26 -14.90
N THR A 6 -11.65 -17.07 -15.12
CA THR A 6 -12.89 -16.98 -14.34
C THR A 6 -12.64 -17.24 -12.86
N ARG A 7 -11.76 -18.20 -12.54
CA ARG A 7 -11.36 -18.48 -11.14
C ARG A 7 -10.60 -17.31 -10.54
N LEU A 8 -9.61 -16.75 -11.24
CA LEU A 8 -8.83 -15.59 -10.79
C LEU A 8 -9.73 -14.38 -10.53
N LEU A 9 -10.69 -14.10 -11.42
CA LEU A 9 -11.68 -13.03 -11.22
C LEU A 9 -12.52 -13.27 -9.95
N SER A 10 -12.98 -14.50 -9.73
CA SER A 10 -13.72 -14.85 -8.51
C SER A 10 -12.87 -14.63 -7.25
N TYR A 11 -11.60 -15.01 -7.27
CA TYR A 11 -10.68 -14.84 -6.14
C TYR A 11 -10.36 -13.36 -5.89
N SER A 12 -10.16 -12.56 -6.94
CA SER A 12 -10.02 -11.10 -6.84
C SER A 12 -11.26 -10.44 -6.19
N MET A 13 -12.46 -10.88 -6.54
CA MET A 13 -13.69 -10.38 -5.90
C MET A 13 -13.77 -10.76 -4.42
N LYS A 14 -13.41 -12.01 -4.06
CA LYS A 14 -13.37 -12.44 -2.66
C LYS A 14 -12.37 -11.61 -1.85
N LEU A 15 -11.21 -11.33 -2.43
CA LEU A 15 -10.18 -10.53 -1.79
C LEU A 15 -10.61 -9.08 -1.59
N ARG A 16 -11.48 -8.51 -2.43
CA ARG A 16 -12.01 -7.16 -2.19
C ARG A 16 -12.94 -7.07 -0.96
N GLY A 17 -13.50 -8.18 -0.48
CA GLY A 17 -14.33 -8.21 0.72
C GLY A 17 -13.53 -8.32 2.04
N GLU A 18 -14.26 -8.19 3.15
CA GLU A 18 -13.75 -8.49 4.49
C GLU A 18 -13.44 -9.97 4.62
N LEU A 19 -12.17 -10.29 4.92
CA LEU A 19 -11.69 -11.66 5.10
C LEU A 19 -11.01 -11.79 6.45
N ASP A 20 -11.44 -12.77 7.23
CA ASP A 20 -10.70 -13.23 8.40
C ASP A 20 -9.46 -14.04 8.00
N VAL A 21 -8.54 -14.23 8.94
CA VAL A 21 -7.29 -14.97 8.73
C VAL A 21 -7.52 -16.37 8.15
N LYS A 22 -8.56 -17.10 8.62
CA LYS A 22 -8.86 -18.47 8.14
C LYS A 22 -9.34 -18.48 6.69
N LYS A 23 -10.05 -17.44 6.25
CA LYS A 23 -10.47 -17.28 4.85
C LYS A 23 -9.28 -16.90 3.97
N VAL A 24 -8.39 -16.03 4.44
CA VAL A 24 -7.16 -15.66 3.72
C VAL A 24 -6.26 -16.89 3.51
N MET A 25 -6.02 -17.69 4.56
CA MET A 25 -5.22 -18.92 4.46
C MET A 25 -5.79 -19.92 3.45
N ARG A 26 -7.11 -20.17 3.49
CA ARG A 26 -7.78 -21.03 2.48
C ARG A 26 -7.64 -20.50 1.05
N LEU A 27 -7.65 -19.17 0.88
CA LEU A 27 -7.44 -18.56 -0.42
C LEU A 27 -6.00 -18.76 -0.92
N ILE A 28 -5.00 -18.66 -0.04
CA ILE A 28 -3.60 -18.97 -0.35
C ILE A 28 -3.46 -20.42 -0.82
N GLU A 29 -3.98 -21.39 -0.07
CA GLU A 29 -3.95 -22.82 -0.45
C GLU A 29 -4.59 -23.05 -1.83
N THR A 30 -5.70 -22.36 -2.10
CA THR A 30 -6.40 -22.44 -3.40
C THR A 30 -5.55 -21.87 -4.54
N LEU A 31 -4.86 -20.74 -4.29
CA LEU A 31 -3.97 -20.10 -5.26
C LEU A 31 -2.72 -20.94 -5.53
N GLU A 32 -2.17 -21.62 -4.51
CA GLU A 32 -1.05 -22.56 -4.67
C GLU A 32 -1.44 -23.78 -5.51
N GLY A 33 -2.65 -24.31 -5.30
CA GLY A 33 -3.22 -25.34 -6.18
C GLY A 33 -3.32 -24.87 -7.63
N LEU A 34 -3.82 -23.65 -7.85
CA LEU A 34 -3.92 -23.06 -9.19
C LEU A 34 -2.54 -22.79 -9.82
N GLU A 35 -1.55 -22.39 -9.02
CA GLU A 35 -0.18 -22.18 -9.47
C GLU A 35 0.41 -23.49 -10.01
N ASN A 36 0.19 -24.60 -9.27
CA ASN A 36 0.59 -25.92 -9.70
C ASN A 36 -0.11 -26.34 -10.99
N GLU A 37 -1.42 -26.08 -11.13
CA GLU A 37 -2.15 -26.33 -12.38
C GLU A 37 -1.55 -25.57 -13.57
N VAL A 38 -1.21 -24.29 -13.38
CA VAL A 38 -0.62 -23.44 -14.44
C VAL A 38 0.79 -23.95 -14.81
N LYS A 39 1.66 -24.19 -13.83
CA LYS A 39 3.05 -24.65 -14.05
C LYS A 39 3.16 -26.06 -14.64
N HIS A 40 2.15 -26.91 -14.47
CA HIS A 40 2.15 -28.26 -15.05
C HIS A 40 1.26 -28.37 -16.29
N GLY A 41 0.66 -27.25 -16.72
CA GLY A 41 -0.18 -27.18 -17.91
C GLY A 41 0.59 -27.44 -19.20
N PRO A 42 -0.11 -27.84 -20.29
CA PRO A 42 0.53 -28.14 -21.58
C PRO A 42 1.41 -27.00 -22.10
N MET A 43 0.95 -25.76 -21.93
CA MET A 43 1.69 -24.61 -22.42
C MET A 43 2.97 -24.33 -21.63
N TRP A 44 2.99 -24.55 -20.31
CA TRP A 44 4.24 -24.45 -19.53
C TRP A 44 5.27 -25.50 -19.97
N LYS A 45 4.82 -26.72 -20.29
CA LYS A 45 5.70 -27.77 -20.85
C LYS A 45 6.30 -27.35 -22.19
N VAL A 46 5.53 -26.68 -23.05
CA VAL A 46 6.03 -26.13 -24.32
C VAL A 46 7.10 -25.07 -24.05
N PHE A 47 6.87 -24.17 -23.09
CA PHE A 47 7.84 -23.15 -22.72
C PHE A 47 9.17 -23.74 -22.23
N GLU A 48 9.13 -24.69 -21.29
CA GLU A 48 10.34 -25.34 -20.80
C GLU A 48 11.09 -26.09 -21.91
N ALA A 49 10.38 -26.72 -22.86
CA ALA A 49 11.00 -27.38 -24.00
C ALA A 49 11.70 -26.42 -24.99
N CYS A 50 11.24 -25.17 -25.03
CA CYS A 50 11.81 -24.11 -25.86
C CYS A 50 12.95 -23.34 -25.16
N ARG A 51 13.10 -23.48 -23.84
CA ARG A 51 14.15 -22.83 -23.06
C ARG A 51 15.54 -23.25 -23.56
N GLY A 52 16.38 -22.27 -23.92
CA GLY A 52 17.74 -22.52 -24.43
C GLY A 52 17.86 -22.78 -25.94
N ARG A 53 16.78 -22.57 -26.71
CA ARG A 53 16.79 -22.59 -28.18
C ARG A 53 16.76 -21.16 -28.73
N GLU A 54 17.13 -20.94 -29.99
CA GLU A 54 16.97 -19.65 -30.70
C GLU A 54 15.50 -19.25 -30.95
N ILE A 55 14.54 -19.96 -30.36
CA ILE A 55 13.12 -19.66 -30.48
C ILE A 55 12.71 -18.82 -29.27
N VAL A 56 12.38 -17.55 -29.51
CA VAL A 56 11.76 -16.69 -28.50
C VAL A 56 10.33 -17.16 -28.29
N VAL A 57 10.09 -17.93 -27.23
CA VAL A 57 8.74 -18.32 -26.80
C VAL A 57 8.39 -17.52 -25.57
N THR A 58 7.31 -16.73 -25.65
CA THR A 58 6.73 -16.05 -24.50
C THR A 58 6.21 -17.10 -23.52
N PRO A 59 6.60 -17.07 -22.23
CA PRO A 59 6.09 -17.99 -21.23
C PRO A 59 4.56 -17.98 -21.16
N PRO A 60 3.92 -19.15 -21.30
CA PRO A 60 2.48 -19.24 -21.20
C PRO A 60 2.02 -19.33 -19.74
N PRO A 61 0.91 -18.66 -19.39
CA PRO A 61 0.43 -17.42 -19.94
C PRO A 61 0.72 -16.32 -18.91
N ALA A 62 1.73 -15.49 -19.22
CA ALA A 62 2.32 -14.54 -18.29
C ALA A 62 1.28 -13.70 -17.55
N ARG A 63 0.20 -13.28 -18.22
CA ARG A 63 -0.88 -12.53 -17.59
C ARG A 63 -1.58 -13.30 -16.46
N GLN A 64 -2.04 -14.53 -16.68
CA GLN A 64 -2.76 -15.30 -15.65
C GLN A 64 -1.82 -15.70 -14.52
N TYR A 65 -0.56 -16.02 -14.84
CA TYR A 65 0.45 -16.30 -13.81
C TYR A 65 0.75 -15.06 -12.96
N LEU A 66 0.98 -13.90 -13.58
CA LEU A 66 1.24 -12.65 -12.88
C LEU A 66 0.04 -12.20 -12.03
N GLU A 67 -1.19 -12.34 -12.53
CA GLU A 67 -2.40 -12.06 -11.74
C GLU A 67 -2.55 -13.03 -10.57
N LEU A 68 -2.21 -14.31 -10.75
CA LEU A 68 -2.17 -15.27 -9.65
C LEU A 68 -1.17 -14.84 -8.58
N MET A 69 0.06 -14.52 -8.99
CA MET A 69 1.13 -14.13 -8.07
C MET A 69 0.80 -12.83 -7.35
N ARG A 70 0.19 -11.87 -8.06
CA ARG A 70 -0.35 -10.63 -7.48
C ARG A 70 -1.37 -10.92 -6.38
N LEU A 71 -2.37 -11.76 -6.66
CA LEU A 71 -3.39 -12.15 -5.66
C LEU A 71 -2.76 -12.83 -4.44
N ARG A 72 -1.74 -13.68 -4.67
CA ARG A 72 -1.01 -14.36 -3.61
C ARG A 72 -0.26 -13.36 -2.72
N ALA A 73 0.44 -12.40 -3.32
CA ALA A 73 1.13 -11.33 -2.59
C ALA A 73 0.14 -10.46 -1.78
N GLN A 74 -1.01 -10.14 -2.35
CA GLN A 74 -2.06 -9.39 -1.66
C GLN A 74 -2.67 -10.19 -0.48
N CYS A 75 -2.84 -11.52 -0.61
CA CYS A 75 -3.24 -12.38 0.50
C CYS A 75 -2.19 -12.35 1.63
N PHE A 76 -0.91 -12.53 1.31
CA PHE A 76 0.16 -12.45 2.31
C PHE A 76 0.24 -11.08 2.97
N THR A 77 0.04 -10.00 2.21
CA THR A 77 -0.04 -8.63 2.73
C THR A 77 -1.10 -8.50 3.83
N ARG A 78 -2.23 -9.20 3.72
CA ARG A 78 -3.29 -9.21 4.76
C ARG A 78 -2.95 -10.02 6.01
N LEU A 79 -1.95 -10.89 5.93
CA LEU A 79 -1.49 -11.68 7.08
C LEU A 79 -0.43 -10.95 7.89
N VAL A 80 0.22 -9.94 7.32
CA VAL A 80 1.16 -9.07 8.04
C VAL A 80 0.39 -8.32 9.11
N ARG A 81 0.86 -8.43 10.36
CA ARG A 81 0.30 -7.69 11.50
C ARG A 81 1.21 -6.59 12.01
N LYS A 82 2.51 -6.73 11.76
CA LYS A 82 3.58 -5.82 12.16
C LYS A 82 4.72 -5.92 11.15
N SER A 83 5.52 -4.87 11.07
CA SER A 83 6.62 -4.73 10.11
C SER A 83 7.88 -5.51 10.48
N ASP A 84 8.05 -5.82 11.75
CA ASP A 84 9.11 -6.66 12.31
C ASP A 84 8.83 -8.16 12.22
N ASP A 85 7.63 -8.55 11.74
CA ASP A 85 7.26 -9.95 11.55
C ASP A 85 8.08 -10.57 10.41
N VAL A 86 8.56 -11.80 10.62
CA VAL A 86 9.23 -12.61 9.58
C VAL A 86 8.36 -12.74 8.32
N ASN A 87 7.04 -12.71 8.49
CA ASN A 87 6.05 -12.79 7.42
C ASN A 87 6.02 -11.54 6.54
N PHE A 88 6.59 -10.42 6.97
CA PHE A 88 6.61 -9.17 6.20
C PHE A 88 7.43 -9.30 4.91
N ASN A 89 8.50 -10.10 4.95
CA ASN A 89 9.34 -10.35 3.77
C ASN A 89 8.68 -11.26 2.73
N VAL A 90 7.68 -12.06 3.13
CA VAL A 90 6.99 -12.99 2.23
C VAL A 90 6.30 -12.26 1.06
N PRO A 91 5.37 -11.30 1.29
CA PRO A 91 4.74 -10.58 0.19
C PRO A 91 5.74 -9.75 -0.62
N ILE A 92 6.76 -9.16 0.02
CA ILE A 92 7.82 -8.40 -0.67
C ILE A 92 8.54 -9.29 -1.69
N ASN A 93 8.99 -10.47 -1.26
CA ASN A 93 9.68 -11.43 -2.13
C ASN A 93 8.78 -11.88 -3.28
N VAL A 94 7.50 -12.15 -3.02
CA VAL A 94 6.54 -12.53 -4.07
C VAL A 94 6.34 -11.40 -5.08
N TYR A 95 6.19 -10.15 -4.63
CA TYR A 95 6.11 -9.01 -5.54
C TYR A 95 7.37 -8.82 -6.37
N GLN A 96 8.56 -8.88 -5.76
CA GLN A 96 9.83 -8.71 -6.45
C GLN A 96 10.03 -9.78 -7.54
N GLN A 97 9.83 -11.06 -7.19
CA GLN A 97 9.89 -12.15 -8.16
C GLN A 97 8.89 -11.98 -9.30
N SER A 98 7.68 -11.49 -9.00
CA SER A 98 6.65 -11.24 -10.01
C SER A 98 7.02 -10.08 -10.94
N ILE A 99 7.63 -9.02 -10.41
CA ILE A 99 8.12 -7.88 -11.19
C ILE A 99 9.26 -8.32 -12.12
N GLU A 100 10.23 -9.07 -11.60
CA GLU A 100 11.35 -9.63 -12.40
C GLU A 100 10.82 -10.50 -13.55
N TYR A 101 9.85 -11.36 -13.25
CA TYR A 101 9.19 -12.18 -14.27
C TYR A 101 8.44 -11.32 -15.31
N ALA A 102 7.67 -10.33 -14.87
CA ALA A 102 6.93 -9.44 -15.75
C ALA A 102 7.86 -8.63 -16.66
N ASP A 103 8.99 -8.14 -16.14
CA ASP A 103 9.99 -7.42 -16.92
C ASP A 103 10.67 -8.33 -17.96
N ALA A 104 11.05 -9.55 -17.57
CA ALA A 104 11.64 -10.53 -18.47
C ALA A 104 10.69 -10.90 -19.62
N ASP A 105 9.39 -10.99 -19.33
CA ASP A 105 8.33 -11.23 -20.32
C ASP A 105 7.89 -9.97 -21.08
N ARG A 106 8.40 -8.78 -20.71
CA ARG A 106 7.97 -7.47 -21.24
C ARG A 106 6.48 -7.18 -21.02
N SER A 107 5.89 -7.78 -20.00
CA SER A 107 4.54 -7.53 -19.50
C SER A 107 4.48 -6.20 -18.73
N ARG A 108 4.75 -5.09 -19.43
CA ARG A 108 4.94 -3.74 -18.85
C ARG A 108 3.79 -3.26 -17.97
N TYR A 109 2.54 -3.50 -18.39
CA TYR A 109 1.35 -3.14 -17.61
C TYR A 109 1.32 -3.87 -16.26
N MET A 110 1.52 -5.19 -16.26
CA MET A 110 1.56 -5.98 -15.03
C MET A 110 2.74 -5.63 -14.14
N SER A 111 3.90 -5.36 -14.74
CA SER A 111 5.07 -4.90 -14.01
C SER A 111 4.78 -3.59 -13.27
N SER A 112 4.13 -2.63 -13.93
CA SER A 112 3.70 -1.37 -13.31
C SER A 112 2.70 -1.59 -12.17
N VAL A 113 1.68 -2.42 -12.39
CA VAL A 113 0.67 -2.74 -11.37
C VAL A 113 1.29 -3.39 -10.13
N LEU A 114 2.20 -4.36 -10.33
CA LEU A 114 2.90 -5.03 -9.23
C LEU A 114 3.82 -4.08 -8.46
N ARG A 115 4.48 -3.15 -9.16
CA ARG A 115 5.28 -2.07 -8.55
C ARG A 115 4.44 -1.18 -7.64
N LEU A 116 3.28 -0.72 -8.10
CA LEU A 116 2.39 0.12 -7.28
C LEU A 116 1.84 -0.64 -6.08
N ASP A 117 1.46 -1.91 -6.23
CA ASP A 117 1.02 -2.75 -5.11
C ASP A 117 2.14 -2.99 -4.09
N LEU A 118 3.40 -3.14 -4.54
CA LEU A 118 4.56 -3.20 -3.66
C LEU A 118 4.78 -1.88 -2.91
N CYS A 119 4.65 -0.72 -3.56
CA CYS A 119 4.72 0.58 -2.90
C CYS A 119 3.69 0.72 -1.78
N LYS A 120 2.44 0.34 -2.04
CA LYS A 120 1.37 0.35 -1.02
C LYS A 120 1.71 -0.56 0.18
N LEU A 121 2.24 -1.75 -0.07
CA LEU A 121 2.72 -2.63 0.99
C LEU A 121 3.83 -1.97 1.81
N LEU A 122 4.83 -1.38 1.16
CA LEU A 122 5.97 -0.76 1.83
C LEU A 122 5.54 0.42 2.70
N MET A 123 4.63 1.25 2.21
CA MET A 123 4.09 2.42 2.92
C MET A 123 3.23 2.03 4.12
N ASN A 124 2.48 0.94 4.04
CA ASN A 124 1.60 0.51 5.14
C ASN A 124 2.34 -0.03 6.37
N TRP A 125 3.60 -0.47 6.22
CA TRP A 125 4.27 -1.23 7.27
C TRP A 125 5.67 -0.73 7.60
N ASN A 126 6.42 -0.14 6.67
CA ASN A 126 7.74 0.37 7.03
C ASN A 126 7.66 1.78 7.59
N ALA A 127 8.66 2.15 8.39
CA ALA A 127 8.91 3.55 8.67
C ALA A 127 9.14 4.30 7.36
N LEU A 128 8.29 5.28 7.05
CA LEU A 128 8.24 5.94 5.75
C LEU A 128 9.60 6.52 5.31
N HIS A 129 10.38 7.06 6.25
CA HIS A 129 11.72 7.56 5.98
C HIS A 129 12.68 6.50 5.41
N GLN A 130 12.51 5.23 5.81
CA GLN A 130 13.36 4.13 5.34
C GLN A 130 12.97 3.66 3.93
N VAL A 131 11.72 3.87 3.53
CA VAL A 131 11.20 3.38 2.25
C VAL A 131 11.01 4.46 1.21
N LYS A 132 11.01 5.74 1.56
CA LYS A 132 10.78 6.84 0.62
C LYS A 132 11.64 6.75 -0.63
N SER A 133 12.96 6.62 -0.48
CA SER A 133 13.87 6.50 -1.63
C SER A 133 13.51 5.32 -2.54
N LYS A 134 13.11 4.19 -1.95
CA LYS A 134 12.68 2.99 -2.69
C LYS A 134 11.32 3.23 -3.37
N VAL A 135 10.36 3.84 -2.69
CA VAL A 135 9.03 4.18 -3.23
C VAL A 135 9.17 5.17 -4.37
N ASP A 136 9.97 6.22 -4.21
CA ASP A 136 10.27 7.22 -5.24
C ASP A 136 10.88 6.57 -6.47
N HIS A 137 11.87 5.71 -6.29
CA HIS A 137 12.51 4.99 -7.40
C HIS A 137 11.51 4.12 -8.16
N ILE A 138 10.68 3.36 -7.44
CA ILE A 138 9.66 2.48 -8.05
C ILE A 138 8.60 3.31 -8.78
N CYS A 139 8.09 4.38 -8.17
CA CYS A 139 7.05 5.23 -8.77
C CYS A 139 7.58 6.00 -9.98
N ASN A 140 8.80 6.54 -9.91
CA ASN A 140 9.46 7.16 -11.07
C ASN A 140 9.54 6.19 -12.23
N ARG A 141 9.85 4.91 -11.98
CA ARG A 141 9.88 3.91 -13.03
C ARG A 141 8.52 3.72 -13.70
N VAL A 142 7.43 3.70 -12.93
CA VAL A 142 6.07 3.59 -13.47
C VAL A 142 5.68 4.84 -14.28
N ILE A 143 6.06 6.02 -13.81
CA ILE A 143 5.85 7.30 -14.51
C ILE A 143 6.60 7.31 -15.84
N GLU A 144 7.88 6.91 -15.85
CA GLU A 144 8.71 6.79 -17.05
C GLU A 144 8.16 5.76 -18.05
N ASP A 145 7.66 4.62 -17.56
CA ASP A 145 7.04 3.59 -18.41
C ASP A 145 5.79 4.13 -19.12
N GLY A 146 5.07 5.09 -18.53
CA GLY A 146 4.03 5.89 -19.19
C GLY A 146 2.89 5.06 -19.79
N ILE A 147 2.56 3.92 -19.18
CA ILE A 147 1.68 2.90 -19.79
C ILE A 147 0.25 3.40 -20.00
N ASN A 148 -0.30 4.11 -19.02
CA ASN A 148 -1.57 4.84 -19.10
C ASN A 148 -1.67 5.87 -17.96
N ASP A 149 -2.55 6.85 -18.14
CA ASP A 149 -2.72 7.97 -17.20
C ASP A 149 -3.14 7.53 -15.80
N ALA A 150 -3.95 6.47 -15.68
CA ALA A 150 -4.41 5.99 -14.38
C ALA A 150 -3.25 5.46 -13.51
N LEU A 151 -2.35 4.67 -14.09
CA LEU A 151 -1.16 4.16 -13.38
C LEU A 151 -0.14 5.26 -13.09
N VAL A 152 0.02 6.21 -14.02
CA VAL A 152 0.91 7.36 -13.83
C VAL A 152 0.40 8.23 -12.68
N GLN A 153 -0.90 8.54 -12.66
CA GLN A 153 -1.50 9.32 -11.59
C GLN A 153 -1.39 8.60 -10.24
N GLU A 154 -1.70 7.30 -10.20
CA GLU A 154 -1.57 6.52 -8.98
C GLU A 154 -0.12 6.50 -8.45
N ALA A 155 0.88 6.48 -9.33
CA ALA A 155 2.29 6.59 -8.94
C ALA A 155 2.62 7.96 -8.35
N ILE A 156 2.09 9.05 -8.93
CA ILE A 156 2.26 10.42 -8.43
C ILE A 156 1.61 10.55 -7.05
N ASP A 157 0.37 10.11 -6.91
CA ASP A 157 -0.39 10.18 -5.66
C ASP A 157 0.33 9.42 -4.54
N LEU A 158 0.90 8.25 -4.83
CA LEU A 158 1.67 7.47 -3.86
C LEU A 158 2.95 8.19 -3.41
N LYS A 159 3.66 8.87 -4.33
CA LYS A 159 4.85 9.67 -3.98
C LYS A 159 4.50 10.86 -3.09
N GLU A 160 3.46 11.59 -3.44
CA GLU A 160 2.99 12.73 -2.65
C GLU A 160 2.54 12.27 -1.27
N LYS A 161 1.75 11.20 -1.20
CA LYS A 161 1.32 10.60 0.06
C LYS A 161 2.49 10.18 0.94
N CYS A 162 3.47 9.46 0.38
CA CYS A 162 4.66 9.02 1.12
C CYS A 162 5.46 10.22 1.66
N SER A 163 5.55 11.31 0.90
CA SER A 163 6.27 12.52 1.32
C SER A 163 5.54 13.26 2.44
N ASN A 164 4.21 13.42 2.32
CA ASN A 164 3.42 14.13 3.32
C ASN A 164 3.38 13.39 4.66
N GLU A 165 3.20 12.07 4.64
CA GLU A 165 3.18 11.26 5.86
C GLU A 165 4.57 11.17 6.53
N GLU A 166 5.67 11.17 5.76
CA GLU A 166 7.03 11.24 6.30
C GLU A 166 7.27 12.59 7.01
N VAL A 167 6.95 13.71 6.36
CA VAL A 167 7.08 15.05 6.95
C VAL A 167 6.27 15.16 8.24
N LEU A 168 5.04 14.64 8.24
CA LEU A 168 4.23 14.61 9.45
C LEU A 168 4.94 13.81 10.56
N LYS A 169 5.44 12.60 10.27
CA LYS A 169 6.15 11.77 11.25
C LYS A 169 7.39 12.46 11.81
N GLU A 170 8.19 13.13 10.99
CA GLU A 170 9.36 13.90 11.44
C GLU A 170 8.97 15.05 12.37
N VAL A 171 7.88 15.76 12.05
CA VAL A 171 7.34 16.81 12.93
C VAL A 171 6.90 16.21 14.27
N LEU A 172 6.21 15.06 14.26
CA LEU A 172 5.81 14.37 15.49
C LEU A 172 7.01 13.94 16.33
N GLU A 173 8.05 13.38 15.71
CA GLU A 173 9.29 12.98 16.38
C GLU A 173 10.03 14.19 16.98
N ALA A 174 10.11 15.30 16.25
CA ALA A 174 10.71 16.54 16.74
C ALA A 174 9.92 17.11 17.93
N MET A 175 8.59 17.08 17.88
CA MET A 175 7.72 17.49 18.99
C MET A 175 7.91 16.60 20.24
N ASN A 176 8.18 15.31 20.06
CA ASN A 176 8.45 14.39 21.16
C ASN A 176 9.78 14.67 21.89
N GLN A 177 10.75 15.32 21.24
CA GLN A 177 12.02 15.70 21.89
C GLN A 177 11.89 16.93 22.78
N VAL A 178 10.85 17.74 22.62
CA VAL A 178 10.56 18.90 23.48
C VAL A 178 9.98 18.40 24.81
N THR A 179 10.82 17.78 25.63
CA THR A 179 10.46 17.34 26.99
C THR A 179 10.27 18.56 27.90
N GLY A 180 9.15 18.61 28.64
CA GLY A 180 8.89 19.63 29.66
C GLY A 180 7.83 20.69 29.32
N TYR A 181 7.34 20.76 28.07
CA TYR A 181 6.14 21.54 27.75
C TYR A 181 4.90 20.69 28.06
N ASN A 182 4.26 20.97 29.20
CA ASN A 182 3.04 20.28 29.60
C ASN A 182 1.85 20.94 28.87
N TYR A 183 1.41 20.35 27.77
CA TYR A 183 0.20 20.78 27.07
C TYR A 183 -1.11 20.42 27.84
N GLY A 184 -1.03 20.05 29.12
CA GLY A 184 -2.18 19.56 29.87
C GLY A 184 -2.59 18.12 29.51
N GLY A 185 -1.71 17.38 28.85
CA GLY A 185 -1.95 16.02 28.34
C GLY A 185 -0.78 15.49 27.52
N GLY A 186 -0.94 14.33 26.87
CA GLY A 186 0.00 13.84 25.87
C GLY A 186 -0.12 14.69 24.59
N TRP A 187 0.99 15.04 23.94
CA TRP A 187 0.98 15.87 22.72
C TRP A 187 0.14 15.26 21.59
N ASP A 188 -0.11 13.95 21.62
CA ASP A 188 -0.92 13.21 20.67
C ASP A 188 -2.42 13.55 20.78
N SER A 189 -2.93 13.89 21.97
CA SER A 189 -4.35 14.25 22.16
C SER A 189 -4.71 15.64 21.63
N HIS A 190 -3.74 16.36 21.08
CA HIS A 190 -3.86 17.74 20.60
C HIS A 190 -3.99 17.83 19.07
N TRP A 191 -3.96 16.68 18.40
CA TRP A 191 -4.10 16.59 16.96
C TRP A 191 -5.54 16.35 16.55
N TYR A 192 -6.01 17.19 15.62
CA TYR A 192 -7.37 17.19 15.11
C TYR A 192 -7.35 17.20 13.58
N GLU A 193 -8.48 16.91 12.97
CA GLU A 193 -8.69 16.93 11.53
C GLU A 193 -9.86 17.86 11.20
N CYS A 194 -9.69 18.64 10.13
CA CYS A 194 -10.77 19.40 9.53
C CYS A 194 -11.80 18.44 8.86
N PRO A 195 -12.94 18.94 8.37
CA PRO A 195 -13.95 18.09 7.71
C PRO A 195 -13.37 17.25 6.57
N ASN A 196 -12.40 17.81 5.84
CA ASN A 196 -11.72 17.18 4.71
C ASN A 196 -10.54 16.26 5.12
N GLY A 197 -10.21 16.16 6.41
CA GLY A 197 -9.16 15.24 6.90
C GLY A 197 -7.75 15.80 6.97
N HIS A 198 -7.54 17.09 6.72
CA HIS A 198 -6.24 17.72 6.93
C HIS A 198 -5.93 17.85 8.42
N PRO A 199 -4.78 17.35 8.90
CA PRO A 199 -4.42 17.40 10.31
C PRO A 199 -4.02 18.82 10.74
N TYR A 200 -4.40 19.20 11.95
CA TYR A 200 -3.94 20.44 12.59
C TYR A 200 -3.76 20.22 14.09
N PHE A 201 -2.93 21.05 14.71
CA PHE A 201 -2.55 20.95 16.11
C PHE A 201 -3.15 22.10 16.92
N ILE A 202 -3.76 21.79 18.07
CA ILE A 202 -4.20 22.79 19.05
C ILE A 202 -3.20 22.82 20.21
N GLY A 203 -2.49 23.94 20.35
CA GLY A 203 -1.52 24.15 21.43
C GLY A 203 -2.13 24.38 22.82
N GLU A 204 -1.30 24.81 23.76
CA GLU A 204 -1.69 25.14 25.14
C GLU A 204 -2.37 23.97 25.88
N CYS A 205 -3.63 24.12 26.33
CA CYS A 205 -4.37 23.10 27.07
C CYS A 205 -4.98 22.00 26.18
N GLY A 206 -4.81 22.09 24.86
CA GLY A 206 -5.32 21.12 23.88
C GLY A 206 -6.80 21.20 23.57
N GLY A 207 -7.57 21.94 24.35
CA GLY A 207 -8.98 22.17 24.10
C GLY A 207 -9.20 23.25 23.03
N ALA A 208 -10.18 23.02 22.16
CA ALA A 208 -10.58 24.00 21.15
C ALA A 208 -11.16 25.28 21.80
N MET A 209 -10.41 26.38 21.75
CA MET A 209 -10.77 27.68 22.35
C MET A 209 -10.92 28.80 21.32
N GLU A 210 -10.37 28.62 20.13
CA GLU A 210 -10.44 29.59 19.05
C GLU A 210 -10.88 28.92 17.74
N LEU A 211 -11.58 29.70 16.90
CA LEU A 211 -11.91 29.33 15.54
C LEU A 211 -10.79 29.76 14.59
N GLY A 212 -10.38 28.85 13.71
CA GLY A 212 -9.40 29.09 12.66
C GLY A 212 -9.89 28.66 11.29
N ARG A 213 -9.00 28.72 10.30
CA ARG A 213 -9.21 28.15 8.96
C ARG A 213 -8.13 27.13 8.66
N CYS A 214 -8.52 26.01 8.05
CA CYS A 214 -7.58 25.02 7.54
C CYS A 214 -6.67 25.66 6.49
N ASN A 215 -5.36 25.50 6.65
CA ASN A 215 -4.36 26.08 5.73
C ASN A 215 -4.40 25.43 4.33
N GLU A 216 -4.98 24.24 4.21
CA GLU A 216 -5.04 23.49 2.96
C GLU A 216 -6.36 23.74 2.21
N CYS A 217 -7.50 23.65 2.89
CA CYS A 217 -8.82 23.75 2.23
C CYS A 217 -9.67 24.96 2.63
N GLY A 218 -9.22 25.77 3.61
CA GLY A 218 -9.92 26.99 4.05
C GLY A 218 -11.18 26.78 4.91
N GLU A 219 -11.58 25.52 5.14
CA GLU A 219 -12.70 25.13 6.01
C GLU A 219 -12.47 25.58 7.46
N GLN A 220 -13.56 25.76 8.22
CA GLN A 220 -13.47 26.13 9.63
C GLN A 220 -12.87 25.00 10.47
N ILE A 221 -11.91 25.37 11.33
CA ILE A 221 -11.24 24.46 12.27
C ILE A 221 -11.26 25.03 13.69
N GLY A 222 -10.96 24.18 14.67
CA GLY A 222 -10.94 24.55 16.08
C GLY A 222 -12.32 24.46 16.73
N GLY A 223 -12.68 25.47 17.51
CA GLY A 223 -13.89 25.47 18.34
C GLY A 223 -13.80 26.45 19.49
N GLU A 224 -14.79 26.48 20.36
CA GLU A 224 -14.87 27.44 21.47
C GLU A 224 -15.23 26.70 22.77
N HIS A 225 -14.80 27.24 23.92
CA HIS A 225 -15.13 26.70 25.24
C HIS A 225 -14.71 25.22 25.43
N HIS A 226 -13.54 24.84 24.92
CA HIS A 226 -13.03 23.45 24.86
C HIS A 226 -13.95 22.50 24.08
N ARG A 227 -14.86 23.01 23.25
CA ARG A 227 -15.72 22.22 22.39
C ARG A 227 -15.29 22.39 20.95
N LEU A 228 -14.73 21.31 20.40
CA LEU A 228 -14.41 21.19 18.99
C LEU A 228 -15.68 21.38 18.14
N LEU A 229 -15.54 22.01 16.97
CA LEU A 229 -16.60 22.03 15.97
C LEU A 229 -17.06 20.60 15.64
N GLU A 230 -18.37 20.38 15.51
CA GLU A 230 -18.93 19.06 15.22
C GLU A 230 -18.46 18.48 13.88
N SER A 231 -18.05 19.35 12.94
CA SER A 231 -17.51 18.97 11.64
C SER A 231 -16.04 18.53 11.69
N ASN A 232 -15.36 18.81 12.81
CA ASN A 232 -13.98 18.44 13.06
C ASN A 232 -13.92 17.18 13.93
N ARG A 233 -12.79 16.50 13.95
CA ARG A 233 -12.60 15.26 14.71
C ARG A 233 -11.18 15.15 15.25
N SER A 234 -10.95 14.33 16.27
CA SER A 234 -9.59 13.95 16.67
C SER A 234 -8.89 13.23 15.52
N SER A 235 -7.59 13.49 15.34
CA SER A 235 -6.86 12.94 14.19
C SER A 235 -6.65 11.43 14.34
N ALA A 236 -7.19 10.66 13.39
CA ALA A 236 -6.91 9.24 13.28
C ALA A 236 -5.50 9.01 12.70
N LEU A 237 -5.07 9.89 11.79
CA LEU A 237 -3.76 9.83 11.15
C LEU A 237 -2.61 9.82 12.17
N VAL A 238 -2.60 10.76 13.12
CA VAL A 238 -1.55 10.84 14.15
C VAL A 238 -1.62 9.66 15.12
N ARG A 239 -2.82 9.15 15.40
CA ARG A 239 -3.00 7.97 16.25
C ARG A 239 -2.40 6.72 15.62
N ASP A 240 -2.56 6.56 14.31
CA ASP A 240 -2.09 5.39 13.57
C ASP A 240 -0.57 5.45 13.29
N LEU A 241 0.03 6.64 13.22
CA LEU A 241 1.48 6.84 13.09
C LEU A 241 2.30 6.53 14.36
N ARG A 242 1.62 6.18 15.45
CA ARG A 242 2.21 5.86 16.77
C ARG A 242 2.85 4.47 16.83
N ASP A 243 2.33 3.52 16.07
CA ASP A 243 2.70 2.09 16.11
C ASP A 243 3.77 1.72 15.06
#